data_AF-A0A432T020-F1
#
_entry.id   AF-A0A432T020-F1
#
_cell.length_a   1.000
_cell.length_b   1.000
_cell.length_c   1.000
_cell.angle_alpha   90.00
_cell.angle_beta   90.00
_cell.angle_gamma   90.00
#
_symmetry.space_group_name_H-M   'P 1'
#
loop_
_entity.id
_entity.type
_entity.pdbx_description
1 polymer ?
#
loop_
_entity_poly.entity_id
_entity_poly.type
_entity_poly.pdbx_seq_one_letter_code
_entity_poly.pdbx_strand_id
1 'polypeptide(L)'
;MKFNSFIILFTTTILGLITYGLLNNIQLSLFILVMGIIFFYISKRNTLHRKENLNIIRDERKLYFYLSDDLLFSVNLVHDKPISDILRETINKEIASIRNITRKICFINFKEDKLLNELNSSLISRRRS
;
A
#
# COMPACT_ATOMS: atom_id res chain seq x y z
N MET A 1 8.28 45.57 54.59
CA MET A 1 8.62 44.19 54.15
C MET A 1 7.45 43.37 53.62
N LYS A 2 6.21 43.49 54.14
CA LYS A 2 5.07 42.63 53.74
C LYS A 2 4.60 42.78 52.27
N PHE A 3 4.74 43.97 51.67
CA PHE A 3 4.30 44.23 50.29
C PHE A 3 5.16 43.53 49.23
N ASN A 4 6.49 43.54 49.41
CA ASN A 4 7.40 42.82 48.51
C ASN A 4 7.21 41.30 48.59
N SER A 5 6.96 40.76 49.78
CA SER A 5 6.64 39.33 49.94
C SER A 5 5.34 38.94 49.24
N PHE A 6 4.32 39.81 49.23
CA PHE A 6 3.07 39.57 48.52
C PHE A 6 3.26 39.58 46.99
N ILE A 7 4.03 40.54 46.46
CA ILE A 7 4.34 40.62 45.03
C ILE A 7 5.11 39.37 44.57
N ILE A 8 6.08 38.89 45.35
CA ILE A 8 6.84 37.68 45.03
C ILE A 8 5.94 36.44 45.06
N LEU A 9 5.04 36.32 46.03
CA LEU A 9 4.11 35.20 46.10
C LEU A 9 3.14 35.18 44.89
N PHE A 10 2.64 36.34 44.51
CA PHE A 10 1.71 36.50 43.39
C PHE A 10 2.37 36.23 42.03
N THR A 11 3.59 36.72 41.83
CA THR A 11 4.34 36.49 40.59
C THR A 11 4.75 35.02 40.43
N THR A 12 5.15 34.35 41.50
CA THR A 12 5.50 32.92 41.45
C THR A 12 4.28 32.02 41.18
N THR A 13 3.10 32.35 41.70
CA THR A 13 1.86 31.61 41.38
C THR A 13 1.44 31.78 39.93
N ILE A 14 1.47 33.00 39.40
CA ILE A 14 1.15 33.26 37.98
C ILE A 14 2.14 32.56 37.06
N LEU A 15 3.43 32.66 37.35
CA LEU A 15 4.47 32.00 36.55
C LEU A 15 4.30 30.47 36.56
N GLY A 16 3.97 29.89 37.72
CA GLY A 16 3.65 28.47 37.88
C GLY A 16 2.43 28.01 37.07
N LEU A 17 1.36 28.79 37.05
CA LEU A 17 0.16 28.54 36.24
C LEU A 17 0.46 28.56 34.74
N ILE A 18 1.24 29.54 34.27
CA ILE A 18 1.66 29.65 32.86
C ILE A 18 2.54 28.46 32.47
N THR A 19 3.52 28.10 33.29
CA THR A 19 4.42 26.97 33.00
C THR A 19 3.66 25.64 32.98
N TYR A 20 2.72 25.41 33.89
CA TYR A 20 1.89 24.22 33.91
C TYR A 20 1.00 24.11 32.65
N GLY A 21 0.38 25.21 32.23
CA GLY A 21 -0.42 25.26 30.99
C GLY A 21 0.41 24.99 29.73
N LEU A 22 1.62 25.55 29.65
CA LEU A 22 2.55 25.29 28.55
C LEU A 22 3.04 23.84 28.52
N LEU A 23 3.40 23.27 29.66
CA LEU A 23 3.84 21.87 29.76
C LEU A 23 2.75 20.89 29.31
N ASN A 24 1.49 21.11 29.69
CA ASN A 24 0.37 20.27 29.26
C ASN A 24 0.13 20.36 27.74
N ASN A 25 0.23 21.56 27.16
CA ASN A 25 0.09 21.74 25.72
C ASN A 25 1.24 21.09 24.94
N ILE A 26 2.48 21.18 25.46
CA ILE A 26 3.65 20.51 24.88
C ILE A 26 3.46 18.99 24.94
N GLN A 27 3.06 18.43 26.09
CA GLN A 27 2.79 17.00 26.23
C GLN A 27 1.68 16.51 25.30
N LEU A 28 0.58 17.26 25.19
CA LEU A 28 -0.51 16.94 24.27
C LEU A 28 -0.06 16.98 22.81
N SER A 29 0.69 18.01 22.42
CA SER A 29 1.22 18.13 21.05
C SER A 29 2.19 17.00 20.70
N LEU A 30 3.05 16.60 21.64
CA LEU A 30 3.98 15.49 21.47
C LEU A 30 3.23 14.16 21.34
N PHE A 31 2.19 13.96 22.15
CA PHE A 31 1.33 12.77 22.08
C PHE A 31 0.62 12.67 20.73
N ILE A 32 0.01 13.75 20.25
CA ILE A 32 -0.64 13.78 18.93
C ILE A 32 0.37 13.49 17.82
N LEU A 33 1.57 14.07 17.88
CA LEU A 33 2.62 13.85 16.89
C LEU A 33 3.08 12.40 16.87
N VAL A 34 3.33 11.80 18.04
CA VAL A 34 3.72 10.38 18.15
C VAL A 34 2.60 9.47 17.62
N MET A 35 1.34 9.71 17.99
CA MET A 35 0.20 8.94 17.49
C MET A 35 0.03 9.09 15.97
N GLY A 36 0.23 10.29 15.42
CA GLY A 36 0.22 10.55 13.99
C GLY A 36 1.32 9.79 13.24
N ILE A 37 2.54 9.75 13.78
CA ILE A 37 3.65 8.98 13.21
C ILE A 37 3.35 7.48 13.23
N ILE A 38 2.84 6.96 14.34
CA ILE A 38 2.45 5.54 14.46
C ILE A 38 1.36 5.20 13.44
N PHE A 39 0.32 6.03 13.33
CA PHE A 39 -0.74 5.84 12.35
C PHE A 39 -0.22 5.85 10.91
N PHE A 40 0.64 6.82 10.57
CA PHE A 40 1.24 6.90 9.24
C PHE A 40 2.09 5.67 8.93
N TYR A 41 2.90 5.22 9.90
CA TYR A 41 3.72 4.02 9.74
C TYR A 41 2.88 2.76 9.51
N ILE A 42 1.82 2.56 10.30
CA ILE A 42 0.89 1.42 10.16
C ILE A 42 0.15 1.51 8.81
N SER A 43 -0.36 2.68 8.46
CA SER A 43 -1.09 2.91 7.21
C SER A 43 -0.19 2.61 6.00
N LYS A 44 1.03 3.17 5.98
CA LYS A 44 2.01 2.90 4.92
C LYS A 44 2.33 1.42 4.82
N ARG A 45 2.52 0.71 5.93
CA ARG A 45 2.80 -0.72 5.95
C ARG A 45 1.62 -1.55 5.43
N ASN A 46 0.40 -1.16 5.78
CA ASN A 46 -0.82 -1.82 5.29
C ASN A 46 -1.00 -1.65 3.78
N THR A 47 -0.68 -0.47 3.25
CA THR A 47 -0.74 -0.20 1.81
C THR A 47 0.38 -0.91 1.06
N LEU A 48 1.60 -0.95 1.60
CA LEU A 48 2.77 -1.57 0.94
C LEU A 48 2.62 -3.09 0.74
N HIS A 49 1.83 -3.74 1.59
CA HIS A 49 1.54 -5.18 1.48
C HIS A 49 0.16 -5.48 0.88
N ARG A 50 -0.57 -4.46 0.44
CA ARG A 50 -1.86 -4.65 -0.21
C ARG A 50 -1.63 -5.36 -1.53
N LYS A 51 -2.11 -6.60 -1.61
CA LYS A 51 -2.11 -7.34 -2.87
C LYS A 51 -3.37 -7.08 -3.64
N GLU A 52 -3.19 -6.91 -4.93
CA GLU A 52 -4.21 -6.48 -5.87
C GLU A 52 -4.49 -7.56 -6.92
N ASN A 53 -5.64 -7.49 -7.57
CA ASN A 53 -5.98 -8.49 -8.59
C ASN A 53 -5.40 -8.06 -9.93
N LEU A 54 -4.73 -8.98 -10.62
CA LEU A 54 -4.25 -8.76 -11.98
C LEU A 54 -5.37 -9.16 -12.95
N ASN A 55 -6.01 -8.16 -13.53
CA ASN A 55 -7.04 -8.32 -14.55
C ASN A 55 -6.40 -8.32 -15.93
N ILE A 56 -6.50 -9.44 -16.63
CA ILE A 56 -5.99 -9.57 -17.99
C ILE A 56 -7.17 -9.50 -18.94
N ILE A 57 -7.20 -8.45 -19.75
CA ILE A 57 -8.28 -8.17 -20.69
C ILE A 57 -7.77 -8.44 -22.09
N ARG A 58 -8.51 -9.28 -22.83
CA ARG A 58 -8.23 -9.52 -24.24
C ARG A 58 -9.05 -8.57 -25.11
N ASP A 59 -8.36 -8.00 -26.08
CA ASP A 59 -8.90 -7.28 -27.22
C ASP A 59 -8.47 -8.00 -28.52
N GLU A 60 -8.96 -7.58 -29.67
CA GLU A 60 -8.72 -8.25 -30.96
C GLU A 60 -7.22 -8.36 -31.30
N ARG A 61 -6.42 -7.37 -30.88
CA ARG A 61 -5.00 -7.25 -31.26
C ARG A 61 -4.05 -7.23 -30.07
N LYS A 62 -4.55 -7.12 -28.83
CA LYS A 62 -3.72 -6.89 -27.65
C LYS A 62 -4.28 -7.58 -26.41
N LEU A 63 -3.37 -7.89 -25.48
CA LEU A 63 -3.66 -8.25 -24.10
C LEU A 63 -3.28 -7.07 -23.22
N TYR A 64 -4.20 -6.62 -22.39
CA TYR A 64 -3.98 -5.56 -21.42
C TYR A 64 -3.90 -6.17 -20.03
N PHE A 65 -2.90 -5.75 -19.25
CA PHE A 65 -2.66 -6.22 -17.90
C PHE A 65 -2.92 -5.07 -16.93
N TYR A 66 -4.03 -5.15 -16.20
CA TYR A 66 -4.44 -4.17 -15.20
C TYR A 66 -4.19 -4.71 -13.81
N LEU A 67 -3.60 -3.90 -12.94
CA LEU A 67 -3.57 -4.17 -11.50
C LEU A 67 -4.66 -3.36 -10.82
N SER A 68 -5.70 -4.05 -10.35
CA SER A 68 -6.99 -3.44 -10.01
C SER A 68 -7.54 -2.65 -11.21
N ASP A 69 -7.30 -1.34 -11.25
CA ASP A 69 -7.77 -0.41 -12.27
C ASP A 69 -6.62 0.26 -13.05
N ASP A 70 -5.36 0.08 -12.62
CA ASP A 70 -4.19 0.70 -13.23
C ASP A 70 -3.62 -0.20 -14.34
N LEU A 71 -3.47 0.35 -15.55
CA LEU A 71 -2.83 -0.36 -16.65
C LEU A 71 -1.31 -0.48 -16.38
N LEU A 72 -0.83 -1.70 -16.16
CA LEU A 72 0.61 -1.97 -16.00
C LEU A 72 1.33 -1.97 -17.36
N PHE A 73 0.85 -2.80 -18.28
CA PHE A 73 1.41 -2.92 -19.63
C PHE A 73 0.43 -3.61 -20.57
N SER A 74 0.76 -3.60 -21.87
CA SER A 74 0.02 -4.31 -22.90
C SER A 74 0.97 -5.11 -23.79
N VAL A 75 0.48 -6.23 -24.31
CA VAL A 75 1.23 -7.12 -25.20
C VAL A 75 0.45 -7.30 -26.50
N ASN A 76 1.13 -7.19 -27.63
CA ASN A 76 0.52 -7.44 -28.93
C ASN A 76 0.27 -8.93 -29.13
N LEU A 77 -0.91 -9.28 -29.62
CA LEU A 77 -1.24 -10.63 -30.05
C LEU A 77 -0.62 -10.87 -31.42
N VAL A 78 0.35 -11.77 -31.48
CA VAL A 78 0.94 -12.25 -32.73
C VAL A 78 0.04 -13.36 -33.28
N HIS A 79 -0.38 -13.27 -34.54
CA HIS A 79 -1.32 -14.23 -35.14
C HIS A 79 -0.80 -15.68 -35.18
N ASP A 80 0.52 -15.87 -35.19
CA ASP A 80 1.15 -17.18 -35.29
C ASP A 80 1.38 -17.88 -33.95
N LYS A 81 1.08 -17.22 -32.82
CA LYS A 81 1.25 -17.80 -31.47
C LYS A 81 -0.09 -17.96 -30.75
N PRO A 82 -0.33 -19.11 -30.10
CA PRO A 82 -1.51 -19.26 -29.26
C PRO A 82 -1.40 -18.33 -28.04
N ILE A 83 -2.55 -17.81 -27.61
CA ILE A 83 -2.66 -16.83 -26.52
C ILE A 83 -2.10 -17.38 -25.21
N SER A 84 -2.28 -18.68 -24.97
CA SER A 84 -1.71 -19.39 -23.84
C SER A 84 -0.20 -19.25 -23.74
N ASP A 85 0.50 -19.30 -24.88
CA ASP A 85 1.96 -19.21 -24.93
C ASP A 85 2.41 -17.77 -24.73
N ILE A 86 1.71 -16.80 -25.34
CA ILE A 86 1.96 -15.36 -25.12
C ILE A 86 1.77 -15.02 -23.64
N LEU A 87 0.71 -15.53 -23.01
CA LEU A 87 0.43 -15.32 -21.59
C LEU A 87 1.47 -15.98 -20.70
N ARG A 88 1.86 -17.24 -20.96
CA ARG A 88 2.93 -17.90 -20.21
C ARG A 88 4.25 -17.15 -20.34
N GLU A 89 4.62 -16.74 -21.54
CA GLU A 89 5.88 -16.02 -21.80
C GLU A 89 5.88 -14.67 -21.07
N THR A 90 4.81 -13.89 -21.24
CA THR A 90 4.65 -12.57 -20.64
C THR A 90 4.61 -12.67 -19.12
N ILE A 91 3.80 -13.57 -18.57
CA ILE A 91 3.71 -13.76 -17.13
C ILE A 91 5.04 -14.30 -16.62
N ASN A 92 5.67 -15.32 -17.20
CA ASN A 92 6.96 -15.81 -16.70
C ASN A 92 8.07 -14.75 -16.71
N LYS A 93 8.04 -13.85 -17.69
CA LYS A 93 8.98 -12.72 -17.77
C LYS A 93 8.71 -11.68 -16.68
N GLU A 94 7.45 -11.29 -16.50
CA GLU A 94 7.04 -10.22 -15.59
C GLU A 94 6.60 -10.71 -14.20
N ILE A 95 6.51 -12.02 -13.96
CA ILE A 95 6.01 -12.55 -12.69
C ILE A 95 6.92 -12.14 -11.53
N ALA A 96 8.22 -11.96 -11.77
CA ALA A 96 9.13 -11.48 -10.74
C ALA A 96 8.74 -10.09 -10.22
N SER A 97 8.33 -9.18 -11.11
CA SER A 97 7.93 -7.81 -10.76
C SER A 97 6.50 -7.76 -10.22
N ILE A 98 5.56 -8.49 -10.82
CA ILE A 98 4.13 -8.39 -10.50
C ILE A 98 3.69 -9.33 -9.36
N ARG A 99 4.45 -10.39 -9.04
CA ARG A 99 4.03 -11.39 -8.04
C ARG A 99 3.91 -10.86 -6.62
N ASN A 100 4.77 -9.93 -6.22
CA ASN A 100 4.74 -9.40 -4.85
C ASN A 100 3.50 -8.52 -4.61
N ILE A 101 2.97 -7.93 -5.67
CA ILE A 101 1.80 -7.05 -5.66
C ILE A 101 0.52 -7.76 -6.11
N THR A 102 0.61 -8.93 -6.77
CA THR A 102 -0.57 -9.66 -7.28
C THR A 102 -1.10 -10.68 -6.27
N ARG A 103 -2.39 -10.61 -5.98
CA ARG A 103 -3.16 -11.57 -5.18
C ARG A 103 -3.66 -12.74 -6.01
N LYS A 104 -4.28 -12.44 -7.15
CA LYS A 104 -4.96 -13.39 -8.03
C LYS A 104 -4.94 -12.84 -9.46
N ILE A 105 -4.88 -13.73 -10.44
CA ILE A 105 -5.07 -13.42 -11.86
C ILE A 105 -6.51 -13.70 -12.24
N CYS A 106 -7.12 -12.78 -12.98
CA CYS A 106 -8.47 -12.89 -13.53
C CYS A 106 -8.42 -12.63 -15.04
N PHE A 107 -9.09 -13.46 -15.83
CA PHE A 107 -9.24 -13.25 -17.26
C PHE A 107 -10.60 -12.61 -17.56
N ILE A 108 -10.60 -11.58 -18.40
CA ILE A 108 -11.78 -10.84 -18.83
C ILE A 108 -11.82 -10.89 -20.37
N ASN A 109 -12.99 -11.21 -20.92
CA ASN A 109 -13.24 -11.37 -22.37
C ASN A 109 -12.57 -12.58 -23.05
N PHE A 110 -12.05 -13.55 -22.29
CA PHE A 110 -11.64 -14.86 -22.83
C PHE A 110 -11.73 -15.95 -21.78
N LYS A 111 -12.02 -17.18 -22.24
CA LYS A 111 -12.23 -18.36 -21.37
C LYS A 111 -11.13 -19.39 -21.59
N GLU A 112 -10.11 -19.34 -20.74
CA GLU A 112 -9.02 -20.32 -20.68
C GLU A 112 -8.83 -20.81 -19.23
N ASP A 113 -9.82 -21.54 -18.70
CA ASP A 113 -9.88 -21.91 -17.27
C ASP A 113 -8.69 -22.78 -16.84
N LYS A 114 -8.19 -23.65 -17.72
CA LYS A 114 -7.00 -24.46 -17.46
C LYS A 114 -5.76 -23.58 -17.23
N LEU A 115 -5.53 -22.62 -18.13
CA LEU A 115 -4.42 -21.69 -18.04
C LEU A 115 -4.56 -20.75 -16.82
N LEU A 116 -5.78 -20.27 -16.57
CA LEU A 116 -6.08 -19.43 -15.41
C LEU A 116 -5.72 -20.12 -14.09
N ASN A 117 -6.09 -21.40 -13.96
CA ASN A 117 -5.79 -22.19 -12.77
C ASN A 117 -4.29 -22.47 -12.65
N GLU A 118 -3.62 -22.80 -13.75
CA GLU A 118 -2.17 -23.00 -13.80
C GLU A 118 -1.42 -21.75 -13.34
N LEU A 119 -1.74 -20.58 -13.89
CA LEU A 119 -1.10 -19.31 -13.56
C LEU A 119 -1.35 -18.91 -12.10
N ASN A 120 -2.59 -19.04 -11.63
CA ASN A 120 -2.91 -18.78 -10.21
C ASN A 120 -2.18 -19.76 -9.27
N SER A 121 -2.04 -21.03 -9.66
CA SER A 121 -1.27 -22.01 -8.88
C SER A 121 0.22 -21.64 -8.84
N SER A 122 0.79 -21.12 -9.93
CA SER A 122 2.18 -20.70 -10.03
C SER A 122 2.53 -19.50 -9.14
N LEU A 123 1.55 -18.60 -8.92
CA LEU A 123 1.68 -17.50 -7.96
C LEU A 123 1.81 -18.02 -6.51
N ILE A 124 1.14 -19.14 -6.20
CA ILE A 124 1.10 -19.76 -4.87
C ILE A 124 2.29 -20.70 -4.64
N SER A 125 2.67 -21.52 -5.62
CA SER A 125 3.61 -22.64 -5.43
C SER A 125 5.05 -22.18 -5.17
N ARG A 126 5.54 -21.12 -5.83
CA ARG A 126 6.89 -20.58 -5.59
C ARG A 126 7.05 -19.84 -4.25
N ARG A 127 5.98 -19.71 -3.45
CA ARG A 127 6.01 -19.02 -2.14
C ARG A 127 6.58 -19.88 -1.02
N ARG A 128 6.81 -21.17 -1.28
CA ARG A 128 7.28 -22.18 -0.32
C ARG A 128 8.67 -22.77 -0.64
N SER A 129 9.35 -22.22 -1.64
CA SER A 129 10.75 -22.49 -1.98
C SER A 129 11.57 -21.27 -1.63
#